data_AF-A0AAD4NE29-F1
#
_entry.id   AF-A0AAD4NE29-F1
#
_cell.length_a   1.000
_cell.length_b   1.000
_cell.length_c   1.000
_cell.angle_alpha   90.00
_cell.angle_beta   90.00
_cell.angle_gamma   90.00
#
_symmetry.space_group_name_H-M   'P 1'
#
loop_
_entity.id
_entity.type
_entity.pdbx_description
1 polymer ?
#
loop_
_entity_poly.entity_id
_entity_poly.type
_entity_poly.pdbx_seq_one_letter_code
_entity_poly.pdbx_strand_id
1 'polypeptide(L)'
;MLFVILALVATTLPLASSFGFGGGCGCAPPPPPPPCLPSLPPPCLPQIQMPQFCPPPISLPSLPSPCGCGRKKRAAPTISGHSGVSSETLCNNQDIRKIILKNLSEDPILSKNAIHSELKSKLGQSVNWVVVCSQGAFSFVADSHNYCIDGSNSQTCYVFQA
;
A
#
# COMPACT_ATOMS: atom_id res chain seq x y z
N MET A 1 -35.83 -22.39 -23.07
CA MET A 1 -36.50 -23.61 -22.57
C MET A 1 -35.71 -24.22 -21.42
N LEU A 2 -35.83 -23.69 -20.19
CA LEU A 2 -35.47 -24.41 -18.95
C LEU A 2 -35.99 -23.65 -17.71
N PHE A 3 -37.22 -23.14 -17.78
CA PHE A 3 -37.89 -22.44 -16.69
C PHE A 3 -39.19 -23.17 -16.31
N VAL A 4 -39.16 -24.50 -16.15
CA VAL A 4 -40.35 -25.27 -15.71
C VAL A 4 -39.93 -26.56 -15.01
N ILE A 5 -39.42 -26.50 -13.77
CA ILE A 5 -39.62 -27.56 -12.78
C ILE A 5 -39.90 -26.90 -11.40
N LEU A 6 -41.09 -26.27 -11.34
CA LEU A 6 -42.01 -26.32 -10.19
C LEU A 6 -42.27 -27.83 -9.90
N ALA A 7 -42.48 -28.39 -8.71
CA ALA A 7 -42.97 -27.88 -7.45
C ALA A 7 -42.93 -29.02 -6.38
N LEU A 8 -43.10 -28.64 -5.10
CA LEU A 8 -43.90 -29.34 -4.07
C LEU A 8 -43.43 -30.71 -3.51
N VAL A 9 -42.94 -30.71 -2.25
CA VAL A 9 -43.51 -31.41 -1.05
C VAL A 9 -42.86 -30.75 0.20
N ALA A 10 -43.45 -29.77 0.89
CA ALA A 10 -44.49 -29.81 1.92
C ALA A 10 -44.17 -30.62 3.20
N THR A 11 -43.99 -29.90 4.33
CA THR A 11 -44.33 -30.25 5.75
C THR A 11 -43.65 -31.48 6.38
N THR A 12 -42.98 -31.41 7.54
CA THR A 12 -43.60 -31.35 8.89
C THR A 12 -42.57 -31.03 10.02
N LEU A 13 -42.93 -30.07 10.88
CA LEU A 13 -42.73 -30.07 12.34
C LEU A 13 -44.14 -29.95 12.96
N PRO A 14 -44.43 -30.17 14.26
CA PRO A 14 -43.57 -30.53 15.42
C PRO A 14 -44.18 -31.67 16.32
N LEU A 15 -43.47 -32.16 17.34
CA LEU A 15 -44.03 -32.37 18.72
C LEU A 15 -43.03 -32.95 19.74
N ALA A 16 -43.13 -32.38 20.96
CA ALA A 16 -42.86 -32.95 22.30
C ALA A 16 -41.39 -33.26 22.67
N SER A 17 -40.88 -32.99 23.88
CA SER A 17 -41.48 -32.80 25.21
C SER A 17 -40.44 -32.09 26.09
N SER A 18 -40.80 -31.02 26.80
CA SER A 18 -41.14 -30.97 28.24
C SER A 18 -39.97 -31.10 29.23
N PHE A 19 -40.03 -30.22 30.24
CA PHE A 19 -39.42 -30.23 31.57
C PHE A 19 -38.01 -29.64 31.74
N GLY A 20 -37.93 -28.60 32.58
CA GLY A 20 -36.69 -28.08 33.14
C GLY A 20 -36.81 -26.69 33.76
N PHE A 21 -37.61 -26.54 34.82
CA PHE A 21 -37.52 -25.39 35.73
C PHE A 21 -36.17 -25.42 36.48
N GLY A 22 -35.51 -24.27 36.58
CA GLY A 22 -34.31 -24.04 37.41
C GLY A 22 -33.43 -22.98 36.75
N GLY A 23 -33.44 -21.71 37.12
CA GLY A 23 -33.34 -21.23 38.50
C GLY A 23 -31.87 -21.30 38.94
N GLY A 24 -31.00 -20.46 38.38
CA GLY A 24 -29.58 -20.44 38.73
C GLY A 24 -28.82 -19.27 38.10
N CYS A 25 -28.72 -18.16 38.81
CA CYS A 25 -27.85 -17.03 38.49
C CYS A 25 -26.40 -17.45 38.82
N GLY A 26 -25.77 -18.20 37.93
CA GLY A 26 -24.36 -18.57 38.06
C GLY A 26 -23.48 -17.40 37.60
N CYS A 27 -23.12 -16.50 38.51
CA CYS A 27 -22.01 -15.58 38.27
C CYS A 27 -20.72 -16.41 38.26
N ALA A 28 -20.26 -16.81 37.08
CA ALA A 28 -18.92 -17.35 36.92
C ALA A 28 -17.92 -16.23 37.30
N PRO A 29 -16.96 -16.49 38.21
CA PRO A 29 -15.92 -15.51 38.49
C PRO A 29 -15.10 -15.26 37.20
N PRO A 30 -14.69 -14.01 36.95
CA PRO A 30 -13.84 -13.70 35.80
C PRO A 30 -12.51 -14.46 35.90
N PRO A 31 -11.95 -14.91 34.76
CA PRO A 31 -10.64 -15.56 34.76
C PRO A 31 -9.56 -14.62 35.33
N PRO A 32 -8.55 -15.16 36.04
CA PRO A 32 -7.45 -14.35 36.55
C PRO A 32 -6.69 -13.67 35.40
N PRO A 33 -6.15 -12.47 35.61
CA PRO A 33 -5.32 -11.80 34.60
C PRO A 33 -4.08 -12.65 34.30
N PRO A 34 -3.61 -12.69 33.03
CA PRO A 34 -2.39 -13.39 32.69
C PRO A 34 -1.19 -12.78 33.43
N PRO A 35 -0.21 -13.60 33.85
CA PRO A 35 1.01 -13.10 34.47
C PRO A 35 1.72 -12.11 33.53
N CYS A 36 2.15 -10.99 34.07
CA CYS A 36 2.96 -10.01 33.35
C CYS A 36 4.24 -10.69 32.87
N LEU A 37 4.37 -10.87 31.55
CA LEU A 37 5.62 -11.30 30.95
C LEU A 37 6.71 -10.25 31.28
N PRO A 38 7.92 -10.66 31.70
CA PRO A 38 9.02 -9.74 31.88
C PRO A 38 9.34 -9.05 30.56
N SER A 39 9.35 -7.72 30.58
CA SER A 39 9.74 -6.90 29.43
C SER A 39 11.17 -7.25 29.02
N LEU A 40 11.34 -7.83 27.83
CA LEU A 40 12.66 -8.02 27.25
C LEU A 40 13.31 -6.64 27.03
N PRO A 41 14.60 -6.48 27.32
CA PRO A 41 15.32 -5.25 27.01
C PRO A 41 15.31 -5.02 25.50
N PRO A 42 15.15 -3.76 25.04
CA PRO A 42 15.18 -3.45 23.62
C PRO A 42 16.57 -3.79 23.04
N PRO A 43 16.64 -4.41 21.85
CA PRO A 43 17.90 -4.65 21.19
C PRO A 43 18.55 -3.31 20.83
N CYS A 44 19.82 -3.15 21.21
CA CYS A 44 20.65 -2.04 20.77
C CYS A 44 20.79 -2.10 19.25
N LEU A 45 20.12 -1.18 18.55
CA LEU A 45 20.30 -1.00 17.11
C LEU A 45 21.73 -0.48 16.86
N PRO A 46 22.51 -1.11 15.96
CA PRO A 46 23.81 -0.60 15.57
C PRO A 46 23.63 0.77 14.88
N GLN A 47 24.44 1.75 15.29
CA GLN A 47 24.51 3.04 14.62
C GLN A 47 25.06 2.83 13.21
N ILE A 48 24.21 3.00 12.20
CA ILE A 48 24.63 3.05 10.80
C ILE A 48 25.41 4.35 10.61
N GLN A 49 26.73 4.23 10.53
CA GLN A 49 27.61 5.35 10.23
C GLN A 49 27.50 5.65 8.72
N MET A 50 26.80 6.72 8.36
CA MET A 50 26.72 7.17 6.97
C MET A 50 28.12 7.56 6.46
N PRO A 51 28.54 7.09 5.28
CA PRO A 51 29.79 7.53 4.67
C PRO A 51 29.76 9.04 4.42
N GLN A 52 30.76 9.75 4.93
CA GLN A 52 30.96 11.15 4.60
C GLN A 52 31.46 11.24 3.16
N PHE A 53 30.58 11.70 2.26
CA PHE A 53 30.97 12.06 0.91
C PHE A 53 31.78 13.37 0.96
N CYS A 54 33.10 13.28 0.79
CA CYS A 54 33.94 14.41 0.46
C CYS A 54 33.86 14.64 -1.06
N PRO A 55 33.21 15.71 -1.56
CA PRO A 55 33.30 16.03 -2.98
C PRO A 55 34.73 16.42 -3.34
N PRO A 56 35.27 16.00 -4.49
CA PRO A 56 36.62 16.36 -4.92
C PRO A 56 36.72 17.87 -5.18
N PRO A 57 37.88 18.50 -4.91
CA PRO A 57 38.09 19.91 -5.20
C PRO A 57 38.10 20.12 -6.72
N ILE A 58 37.09 20.86 -7.21
CA ILE A 58 37.04 21.33 -8.60
C ILE A 58 38.15 22.37 -8.76
N SER A 59 39.15 22.06 -9.58
CA SER A 59 40.22 22.99 -9.93
C SER A 59 39.70 23.97 -11.00
N LEU A 60 39.33 25.19 -10.62
CA LEU A 60 39.08 26.27 -11.59
C LEU A 60 40.41 26.96 -11.96
N PRO A 61 40.64 27.27 -13.24
CA PRO A 61 41.79 28.08 -13.65
C PRO A 61 41.65 29.51 -13.14
N SER A 62 42.74 30.02 -12.57
CA SER A 62 42.89 31.38 -12.04
C SER A 62 42.81 32.43 -13.15
N LEU A 63 41.93 33.42 -13.00
CA LEU A 63 41.93 34.64 -13.83
C LEU A 63 41.89 35.88 -12.92
N PRO A 64 42.72 36.91 -13.17
CA PRO A 64 43.07 37.93 -12.20
C PRO A 64 41.91 38.86 -11.84
N SER A 65 41.88 39.21 -10.55
CA SER A 65 41.06 40.27 -9.98
C SER A 65 41.46 41.65 -10.54
N PRO A 66 40.47 42.53 -10.74
CA PRO A 66 40.55 43.81 -10.08
C PRO A 66 39.29 44.10 -9.24
N CYS A 67 39.53 44.72 -8.10
CA CYS A 67 38.58 45.18 -7.11
C CYS A 67 37.42 45.99 -7.71
N GLY A 68 36.20 45.69 -7.26
CA GLY A 68 35.00 46.47 -7.53
C GLY A 68 33.84 45.95 -6.69
N CYS A 69 33.60 46.55 -5.53
CA CYS A 69 32.46 46.26 -4.66
C CYS A 69 31.14 46.67 -5.34
N GLY A 70 30.63 45.83 -6.22
CA GLY A 70 29.30 45.94 -6.81
C GLY A 70 28.48 44.71 -6.44
N ARG A 71 27.84 44.73 -5.28
CA ARG A 71 26.93 43.66 -4.83
C ARG A 71 25.65 43.71 -5.68
N LYS A 72 25.71 43.27 -6.94
CA LYS A 72 24.52 43.04 -7.75
C LYS A 72 23.81 41.84 -7.14
N LYS A 73 22.77 42.09 -6.33
CA LYS A 73 21.81 41.07 -5.88
C LYS A 73 21.42 40.28 -7.13
N ARG A 74 21.88 39.03 -7.24
CA ARG A 74 21.28 38.07 -8.15
C ARG A 74 19.90 37.83 -7.56
N ALA A 75 18.87 38.40 -8.18
CA ALA A 75 17.53 37.90 -7.96
C ALA A 75 17.59 36.41 -8.29
N ALA A 76 17.37 35.57 -7.28
CA ALA A 76 17.08 34.17 -7.57
C ALA A 76 15.87 34.17 -8.51
N PRO A 77 15.88 33.45 -9.63
CA PRO A 77 14.63 33.17 -10.30
C PRO A 77 13.73 32.55 -9.23
N THR A 78 12.62 33.21 -8.94
CA THR A 78 11.52 32.56 -8.25
C THR A 78 11.11 31.43 -9.18
N ILE A 79 11.71 30.26 -8.98
CA ILE A 79 11.14 29.03 -9.48
C ILE A 79 9.85 28.94 -8.70
N SER A 80 8.79 29.48 -9.30
CA SER A 80 7.43 29.13 -8.95
C SER A 80 7.45 27.62 -8.88
N GLY A 81 7.37 27.10 -7.65
CA GLY A 81 7.29 25.67 -7.40
C GLY A 81 6.05 25.19 -8.13
N HIS A 82 6.23 24.76 -9.37
CA HIS A 82 5.30 23.87 -9.99
C HIS A 82 5.56 22.55 -9.28
N SER A 83 4.85 22.36 -8.16
CA SER A 83 4.55 21.07 -7.57
C SER A 83 3.70 20.29 -8.57
N GLY A 84 4.31 19.98 -9.71
CA GLY A 84 3.97 18.86 -10.54
C GLY A 84 5.19 17.98 -10.46
N VAL A 85 5.28 17.15 -9.43
CA VAL A 85 5.98 15.88 -9.59
C VAL A 85 5.31 15.27 -10.81
N SER A 86 6.00 15.40 -11.95
CA SER A 86 5.57 14.79 -13.18
C SER A 86 5.43 13.32 -12.84
N SER A 87 4.18 12.86 -12.77
CA SER A 87 3.82 11.45 -12.78
C SER A 87 4.27 10.90 -14.14
N GLU A 88 5.58 10.87 -14.38
CA GLU A 88 6.22 10.22 -15.53
C GLU A 88 5.88 8.76 -15.40
N THR A 89 4.70 8.41 -15.93
CA THR A 89 4.09 7.09 -16.08
C THR A 89 5.04 5.98 -15.65
N LEU A 90 5.12 5.71 -14.34
CA LEU A 90 6.03 4.72 -13.74
C LEU A 90 5.43 3.32 -13.96
N CYS A 91 5.30 2.98 -15.24
CA CYS A 91 4.62 1.79 -15.70
C CYS A 91 5.37 1.21 -16.89
N ASN A 92 6.01 0.07 -16.66
CA ASN A 92 6.74 -0.63 -17.69
C ASN A 92 5.86 -1.60 -18.49
N ASN A 93 4.70 -1.99 -17.93
CA ASN A 93 3.80 -2.97 -18.51
C ASN A 93 2.37 -2.41 -18.62
N GLN A 94 1.92 -2.19 -19.85
CA GLN A 94 0.61 -1.62 -20.15
C GLN A 94 -0.56 -2.55 -19.78
N ASP A 95 -0.34 -3.86 -19.66
CA ASP A 95 -1.40 -4.78 -19.27
C ASP A 95 -1.71 -4.66 -17.78
N ILE A 96 -0.67 -4.46 -16.95
CA ILE A 96 -0.85 -4.13 -15.52
C ILE A 96 -1.65 -2.84 -15.40
N ARG A 97 -1.31 -1.82 -16.20
CA ARG A 97 -2.03 -0.53 -16.24
C ARG A 97 -3.53 -0.71 -16.49
N LYS A 98 -3.89 -1.48 -17.52
CA LYS A 98 -5.29 -1.76 -17.87
C LYS A 98 -6.02 -2.45 -16.73
N ILE A 99 -5.36 -3.40 -16.06
CA ILE A 99 -5.95 -4.13 -14.93
C ILE A 99 -6.20 -3.19 -13.74
N ILE A 100 -5.26 -2.29 -13.43
CA ILE A 100 -5.42 -1.28 -12.37
C ILE A 100 -6.63 -0.40 -12.68
N LEU A 101 -6.69 0.21 -13.86
CA LEU A 101 -7.76 1.15 -14.24
C LEU A 101 -9.14 0.46 -14.32
N LYS A 102 -9.18 -0.81 -14.75
CA LYS A 102 -10.43 -1.58 -14.87
C LYS A 102 -11.03 -1.99 -13.53
N ASN A 103 -10.19 -2.22 -12.52
CA ASN A 103 -10.62 -2.73 -11.21
C ASN A 103 -10.52 -1.70 -10.08
N LEU A 104 -10.35 -0.44 -10.46
CA LEU A 104 -10.27 0.66 -9.52
C LEU A 104 -11.65 0.91 -8.90
N SER A 105 -11.75 0.83 -7.58
CA SER A 105 -12.94 1.11 -6.79
C SER A 105 -12.69 2.28 -5.83
N GLU A 106 -13.72 2.80 -5.18
CA GLU A 106 -13.56 3.87 -4.19
C GLU A 106 -12.77 3.41 -2.95
N ASP A 107 -12.94 2.14 -2.58
CA ASP A 107 -12.21 1.51 -1.48
C ASP A 107 -10.85 0.94 -1.93
N PRO A 108 -9.73 1.29 -1.26
CA PRO A 108 -8.40 0.79 -1.62
C PRO A 108 -8.26 -0.71 -1.35
N ILE A 109 -8.99 -1.25 -0.37
CA ILE A 109 -8.99 -2.68 -0.03
C ILE A 109 -9.67 -3.48 -1.14
N LEU A 110 -10.82 -3.01 -1.62
CA LEU A 110 -11.55 -3.67 -2.71
C LEU A 110 -10.72 -3.61 -4.00
N SER A 111 -10.17 -2.44 -4.31
CA SER A 111 -9.28 -2.23 -5.46
C SER A 111 -8.09 -3.19 -5.42
N LYS A 112 -7.40 -3.29 -4.28
CA LYS A 112 -6.27 -4.22 -4.09
C LYS A 112 -6.67 -5.66 -4.39
N ASN A 113 -7.77 -6.14 -3.82
CA ASN A 113 -8.20 -7.53 -3.96
C ASN A 113 -8.62 -7.84 -5.40
N ALA A 114 -9.37 -6.93 -6.03
CA ALA A 114 -9.81 -7.06 -7.42
C ALA A 114 -8.61 -7.10 -8.38
N ILE A 115 -7.71 -6.13 -8.30
CA ILE A 115 -6.49 -6.04 -9.10
C ILE A 115 -5.64 -7.30 -8.93
N HIS A 116 -5.40 -7.73 -7.68
CA HIS A 116 -4.58 -8.91 -7.40
C HIS A 116 -5.18 -10.20 -7.98
N SER A 117 -6.51 -10.37 -7.90
CA SER A 117 -7.18 -11.52 -8.51
C SER A 117 -7.10 -11.52 -10.04
N GLU A 118 -7.28 -10.36 -10.68
CA GLU A 118 -7.23 -10.26 -12.13
C GLU A 118 -5.78 -10.44 -12.65
N LEU A 119 -4.77 -9.91 -11.96
CA LEU A 119 -3.36 -10.15 -12.27
C LEU A 119 -3.03 -11.64 -12.29
N LYS A 120 -3.42 -12.38 -11.25
CA LYS A 120 -3.20 -13.84 -11.20
C LYS A 120 -3.91 -14.57 -12.33
N SER A 121 -5.11 -14.13 -12.71
CA SER A 121 -5.87 -14.77 -13.78
C SER A 121 -5.31 -14.50 -15.18
N LYS A 122 -4.74 -13.31 -15.42
CA LYS A 122 -4.31 -12.85 -16.75
C LYS A 122 -2.83 -13.08 -17.04
N LEU A 123 -1.98 -12.89 -16.04
CA LEU A 123 -0.52 -12.91 -16.20
C LEU A 123 0.12 -14.20 -15.67
N GLY A 124 -0.69 -15.10 -15.10
CA GLY A 124 -0.27 -16.41 -14.65
C GLY A 124 -0.33 -16.57 -13.12
N GLN A 125 -0.85 -17.71 -12.68
CA GLN A 125 -1.00 -18.05 -11.26
C GLN A 125 0.33 -18.43 -10.60
N SER A 126 1.37 -18.74 -11.40
CA SER A 126 2.71 -19.09 -10.92
C SER A 126 3.56 -17.88 -10.52
N VAL A 127 3.12 -16.66 -10.85
CA VAL A 127 3.84 -15.42 -10.54
C VAL A 127 3.21 -14.75 -9.32
N ASN A 128 4.06 -14.36 -8.36
CA ASN A 128 3.62 -13.61 -7.20
C ASN A 128 3.53 -12.13 -7.54
N TRP A 129 2.34 -11.57 -7.37
CA TRP A 129 2.07 -10.16 -7.58
C TRP A 129 1.79 -9.49 -6.25
N VAL A 130 2.39 -8.33 -6.03
CA VAL A 130 2.14 -7.48 -4.86
C VAL A 130 1.39 -6.25 -5.33
N VAL A 131 0.29 -5.93 -4.65
CA VAL A 131 -0.57 -4.77 -4.93
C VAL A 131 -0.70 -3.95 -3.67
N VAL A 132 -0.37 -2.67 -3.75
CA VAL A 132 -0.52 -1.70 -2.66
C VAL A 132 -1.31 -0.50 -3.17
N CYS A 133 -2.53 -0.33 -2.68
CA CYS A 133 -3.37 0.82 -3.00
C CYS A 133 -3.49 1.72 -1.77
N SER A 134 -3.32 3.02 -1.96
CA SER A 134 -3.53 3.99 -0.90
C SER A 134 -4.06 5.33 -1.43
N GLN A 135 -4.78 6.05 -0.57
CA GLN A 135 -5.29 7.39 -0.85
C GLN A 135 -4.26 8.49 -0.52
N GLY A 136 -3.16 8.15 0.15
CA GLY A 136 -2.11 9.07 0.56
C GLY A 136 -0.82 8.91 -0.24
N ALA A 137 0.13 9.83 -0.02
CA ALA A 137 1.47 9.71 -0.56
C ALA A 137 2.29 8.70 0.27
N PHE A 138 2.85 7.71 -0.41
CA PHE A 138 3.82 6.78 0.16
C PHE A 138 4.86 6.44 -0.90
N SER A 139 6.06 6.10 -0.45
CA SER A 139 7.18 5.76 -1.34
C SER A 139 7.82 4.48 -0.84
N PHE A 140 8.09 3.58 -1.77
CA PHE A 140 8.80 2.34 -1.50
C PHE A 140 9.66 1.98 -2.72
N VAL A 141 10.64 1.13 -2.51
CA VAL A 141 11.51 0.61 -3.57
C VAL A 141 11.35 -0.90 -3.61
N ALA A 142 11.13 -1.43 -4.80
CA ALA A 142 11.08 -2.86 -5.07
C ALA A 142 11.97 -3.16 -6.27
N ASP A 143 12.80 -4.19 -6.16
CA ASP A 143 13.60 -4.68 -7.28
C ASP A 143 12.75 -5.62 -8.12
N SER A 144 12.14 -5.09 -9.19
CA SER A 144 11.22 -5.85 -10.04
C SER A 144 11.27 -5.38 -11.49
N HIS A 145 11.27 -6.34 -12.41
CA HIS A 145 11.23 -6.08 -13.85
C HIS A 145 9.81 -5.86 -14.39
N ASN A 146 8.76 -6.11 -13.61
CA ASN A 146 7.38 -5.86 -14.01
C ASN A 146 6.69 -5.03 -12.93
N TYR A 147 6.44 -3.75 -13.21
CA TYR A 147 5.78 -2.85 -12.30
C TYR A 147 4.93 -1.79 -13.01
N CYS A 148 3.91 -1.33 -12.32
CA CYS A 148 3.09 -0.22 -12.76
C CYS A 148 2.51 0.53 -11.57
N ILE A 149 2.60 1.85 -11.64
CA ILE A 149 1.99 2.77 -10.69
C ILE A 149 0.94 3.56 -11.47
N ASP A 150 -0.33 3.33 -11.15
CA ASP A 150 -1.44 4.05 -11.76
C ASP A 150 -2.60 4.15 -10.75
N GLY A 151 -3.58 5.00 -11.04
CA GLY A 151 -4.69 5.24 -10.14
C GLY A 151 -5.63 6.33 -10.61
N SER A 152 -6.45 6.81 -9.69
CA SER A 152 -7.35 7.94 -9.90
C SER A 152 -6.88 9.15 -9.10
N ASN A 153 -7.64 10.23 -9.20
CA ASN A 153 -7.42 11.45 -8.42
C ASN A 153 -7.50 11.22 -6.90
N SER A 154 -8.15 10.14 -6.44
CA SER A 154 -8.37 9.85 -5.02
C SER A 154 -7.49 8.74 -4.46
N GLN A 155 -6.96 7.84 -5.30
CA GLN A 155 -6.10 6.75 -4.86
C GLN A 155 -5.08 6.35 -5.91
N THR A 156 -3.89 5.98 -5.46
CA THR A 156 -2.82 5.44 -6.29
C THR A 156 -2.57 3.98 -5.91
N CYS A 157 -2.53 3.11 -6.91
CA CYS A 157 -2.21 1.70 -6.77
C CYS A 157 -0.85 1.41 -7.38
N TYR A 158 -0.03 0.70 -6.63
CA TYR A 158 1.28 0.26 -7.02
C TYR A 158 1.24 -1.25 -7.16
N VAL A 159 1.70 -1.73 -8.30
CA VAL A 159 1.73 -3.15 -8.62
C VAL A 159 3.12 -3.52 -9.06
N PHE A 160 3.66 -4.60 -8.52
CA PHE A 160 4.93 -5.15 -8.98
C PHE A 160 4.96 -6.67 -8.79
N GLN A 161 5.80 -7.33 -9.56
CA GLN A 161 6.10 -8.75 -9.41
C GLN A 161 7.13 -8.94 -8.28
N ALA A 162 6.87 -9.87 -7.38
CA ALA A 162 7.76 -10.27 -6.29
C ALA A 162 8.40 -11.64 -6.53
#